data_AF-F4KQD6-F1
#
_entry.id   AF-F4KQD6-F1
#
_cell.length_a   1.000
_cell.length_b   1.000
_cell.length_c   1.000
_cell.angle_alpha   90.00
_cell.angle_beta   90.00
_cell.angle_gamma   90.00
#
_symmetry.space_group_name_H-M   'P 1'
#
loop_
_entity.id
_entity.type
_entity.pdbx_description
1 polymer ?
#
loop_
_entity_poly.entity_id
_entity_poly.type
_entity_poly.pdbx_seq_one_letter_code
_entity_poly.pdbx_strand_id
1 'polypeptide(L)'
;MPLTKAEFEELKKHQYCDNESCSKYGIVGGGNIKTHSFASGQGYCNCCKGKPFAMRKGTMFYGLRTPIDKIVHILGLLCSGMGQNAICRSEGVTNDSIRSWIILASEQVSAFSEYMQKDMHLSQVQIDEFWSFIRKKRKLE
;
A
#
# COMPACT_ATOMS: atom_id res chain seq x y z
N MET A 1 3.92 -15.17 -4.03
CA MET A 1 4.83 -15.00 -5.19
C MET A 1 5.99 -14.11 -4.74
N PRO A 2 7.25 -14.36 -5.17
CA PRO A 2 8.38 -13.54 -4.77
C PRO A 2 8.21 -12.09 -5.25
N LEU A 3 8.74 -11.15 -4.48
CA LEU A 3 8.84 -9.75 -4.91
C LEU A 3 9.81 -9.66 -6.10
N THR A 4 9.52 -8.79 -7.05
CA THR A 4 10.53 -8.35 -8.02
C THR A 4 11.62 -7.58 -7.29
N LYS A 5 12.79 -7.43 -7.95
CA LYS A 5 13.92 -6.74 -7.33
C LYS A 5 13.61 -5.28 -7.03
N ALA A 6 12.89 -4.63 -7.95
CA ALA A 6 12.44 -3.26 -7.79
C ALA A 6 11.48 -3.11 -6.60
N GLU A 7 10.43 -3.94 -6.53
CA GLU A 7 9.46 -3.88 -5.42
C GLU A 7 10.13 -4.14 -4.07
N PHE A 8 11.06 -5.11 -3.99
CA PHE A 8 11.76 -5.40 -2.75
C PHE A 8 12.59 -4.22 -2.26
N GLU A 9 13.40 -3.61 -3.12
CA GLU A 9 14.22 -2.46 -2.74
C GLU A 9 13.35 -1.25 -2.41
N GLU A 10 12.22 -1.06 -3.12
CA GLU A 10 11.31 0.05 -2.85
C GLU A 10 10.62 -0.08 -1.49
N LEU A 11 10.11 -1.28 -1.17
CA LEU A 11 9.54 -1.57 0.15
C LEU A 11 10.60 -1.39 1.26
N LYS A 12 11.82 -1.87 1.02
CA LYS A 12 12.91 -1.80 1.99
C LYS A 12 13.29 -0.36 2.35
N LYS A 13 13.26 0.58 1.40
CA LYS A 13 13.57 2.00 1.65
C LYS A 13 12.66 2.62 2.70
N HIS A 14 11.39 2.23 2.71
CA HIS A 14 10.35 2.77 3.58
C HIS A 14 10.16 1.97 4.87
N GLN A 15 10.90 0.87 5.01
CA GLN A 15 10.77 -0.02 6.14
C GLN A 15 11.58 0.47 7.35
N TYR A 16 11.06 0.19 8.54
CA TYR A 16 11.67 0.57 9.81
C TYR A 16 11.67 -0.62 10.79
N CYS A 17 12.43 -0.48 11.88
CA CYS A 17 12.41 -1.45 12.97
C CYS A 17 11.22 -1.18 13.88
N ASP A 18 10.44 -2.22 14.16
CA ASP A 18 9.25 -2.20 15.01
C ASP A 18 9.49 -2.72 16.44
N ASN A 19 10.75 -3.02 16.78
CA ASN A 19 11.12 -3.36 18.14
C ASN A 19 11.30 -2.07 18.96
N GLU A 20 10.36 -1.79 19.87
CA GLU A 20 10.34 -0.61 20.74
C GLU A 20 11.61 -0.43 21.58
N SER A 21 12.30 -1.53 21.93
CA SER A 21 13.57 -1.48 22.67
C SER A 21 14.79 -1.14 21.80
N CYS A 22 14.63 -1.05 20.48
CA CYS A 22 15.72 -0.76 19.56
C CYS A 22 15.98 0.75 19.49
N SER A 23 17.25 1.16 19.53
CA SER A 23 17.65 2.56 19.33
C SER A 23 17.32 3.11 17.93
N LYS A 24 16.93 2.24 16.99
CA LYS A 24 16.47 2.58 15.64
C LYS A 24 14.96 2.30 15.45
N TYR A 25 14.19 2.22 16.53
CA TYR A 25 12.74 2.03 16.48
C TYR A 25 12.05 3.15 15.70
N GLY A 26 11.19 2.80 14.75
CA GLY A 26 10.40 3.75 13.96
C GLY A 26 11.19 4.60 12.95
N ILE A 27 12.53 4.51 12.91
CA ILE A 27 13.36 5.34 12.03
C ILE A 27 13.46 4.71 10.64
N VAL A 28 12.86 5.38 9.66
CA VAL A 28 13.02 5.06 8.23
C VAL A 28 14.35 5.61 7.71
N GLY A 29 15.01 4.89 6.79
CA GLY A 29 16.30 5.33 6.23
C GLY A 29 17.49 5.27 7.20
N GLY A 30 17.32 4.70 8.40
CA GLY A 30 18.36 4.64 9.45
C GLY A 30 19.55 3.71 9.15
N GLY A 31 19.61 3.11 7.95
CA GLY A 31 20.68 2.21 7.49
C GLY A 31 20.69 0.83 8.17
N ASN A 32 19.75 0.58 9.09
CA ASN A 32 19.68 -0.61 9.93
C ASN A 32 18.94 -1.79 9.31
N ILE A 33 18.09 -1.56 8.32
CA ILE A 33 17.33 -2.63 7.66
C ILE A 33 18.18 -3.30 6.58
N LYS A 34 18.47 -4.58 6.78
CA LYS A 34 19.29 -5.41 5.88
C LYS A 34 18.46 -6.54 5.27
N THR A 35 18.87 -6.97 4.09
CA THR A 35 18.23 -8.10 3.39
C THR A 35 18.59 -9.40 4.09
N HIS A 36 17.59 -10.19 4.44
CA HIS A 36 17.78 -11.55 4.97
C HIS A 36 17.67 -12.56 3.82
N SER A 37 16.58 -12.48 3.06
CA SER A 37 16.37 -13.31 1.87
C SER A 37 15.48 -12.59 0.89
N PHE A 38 15.98 -12.46 -0.34
CA PHE A 38 15.21 -11.90 -1.44
C PHE A 38 14.06 -12.82 -1.86
N ALA A 39 14.31 -14.13 -1.94
CA ALA A 39 13.34 -15.12 -2.37
C ALA A 39 12.09 -15.18 -1.46
N SER A 40 12.29 -15.03 -0.14
CA SER A 40 11.19 -14.97 0.82
C SER A 40 10.67 -13.54 1.07
N GLY A 41 11.28 -12.53 0.46
CA GLY A 41 10.89 -11.12 0.65
C GLY A 41 11.12 -10.63 2.08
N GLN A 42 12.18 -11.09 2.75
CA GLN A 42 12.46 -10.83 4.16
C GLN A 42 13.72 -9.99 4.39
N GLY A 43 13.72 -9.22 5.47
CA GLY A 43 14.89 -8.58 6.02
C GLY A 43 14.84 -8.47 7.53
N TYR A 44 15.84 -7.82 8.09
CA TYR A 44 16.02 -7.74 9.54
C TYR A 44 16.69 -6.43 9.92
N CYS A 45 16.54 -6.04 11.18
CA CYS A 45 17.26 -4.92 11.76
C CYS A 45 18.62 -5.40 12.28
N ASN A 46 19.73 -4.88 11.74
CA ASN A 46 21.07 -5.23 12.21
C ASN A 46 21.46 -4.58 13.55
N CYS A 47 20.68 -3.60 14.02
CA CYS A 47 20.90 -2.92 15.29
C CYS A 47 20.45 -3.79 16.48
N CYS A 48 19.19 -4.25 16.48
CA CYS A 48 18.68 -5.12 17.55
C CYS A 48 18.85 -6.62 17.24
N LYS A 49 19.22 -6.98 16.01
CA LYS A 49 19.33 -8.38 15.54
C LYS A 49 18.05 -9.20 15.80
N GLY A 50 16.90 -8.54 15.73
CA GLY A 50 15.59 -9.18 15.88
C GLY A 50 15.31 -10.19 14.76
N LYS A 51 14.22 -10.96 14.93
CA LYS A 51 13.80 -11.95 13.95
C LYS A 51 13.55 -11.29 12.58
N PRO A 52 13.89 -11.97 11.46
CA PRO A 52 13.54 -11.48 10.14
C PRO A 52 12.04 -11.26 10.00
N PHE A 53 11.66 -10.23 9.27
CA PHE A 53 10.28 -9.86 8.99
C PHE A 53 10.10 -9.59 7.49
N ALA A 54 8.86 -9.68 7.01
CA ALA A 54 8.57 -9.49 5.59
C ALA A 54 8.66 -8.00 5.21
N MET A 55 9.22 -7.70 4.04
CA MET A 55 9.30 -6.33 3.49
C MET A 55 7.92 -5.71 3.24
N ARG A 56 6.85 -6.51 3.15
CA ARG A 56 5.49 -6.00 2.99
C ARG A 56 4.83 -5.63 4.32
N LYS A 57 5.51 -5.81 5.46
CA LYS A 57 4.92 -5.58 6.79
C LYS A 57 4.50 -4.12 6.95
N GLY A 58 3.27 -3.91 7.41
CA GLY A 58 2.68 -2.56 7.53
C GLY A 58 2.07 -2.04 6.23
N THR A 59 1.96 -2.86 5.19
CA THR A 59 1.23 -2.54 3.96
C THR A 59 0.02 -3.45 3.80
N MET A 60 -0.94 -3.04 2.95
CA MET A 60 -2.09 -3.90 2.58
C MET A 60 -1.67 -5.21 1.88
N PHE A 61 -0.42 -5.31 1.40
CA PHE A 61 0.09 -6.49 0.69
C PHE A 61 0.70 -7.53 1.62
N TYR A 62 0.73 -7.28 2.93
CA TYR A 62 1.27 -8.21 3.91
C TYR A 62 0.46 -9.51 3.93
N GLY A 63 1.17 -10.65 3.90
CA GLY A 63 0.54 -11.98 3.89
C GLY A 63 -0.14 -12.40 2.59
N LEU A 64 -0.26 -11.50 1.60
CA LEU A 64 -0.90 -11.81 0.33
C LEU A 64 0.00 -12.64 -0.59
N ARG A 65 -0.57 -13.68 -1.19
CA ARG A 65 0.12 -14.55 -2.14
C ARG A 65 0.09 -14.01 -3.57
N THR A 66 -0.94 -13.23 -3.89
CA THR A 66 -1.12 -12.54 -5.16
C THR A 66 -0.05 -11.46 -5.34
N PRO A 67 0.50 -11.29 -6.56
CA PRO A 67 1.42 -10.20 -6.90
C PRO A 67 0.83 -8.81 -6.65
N ILE A 68 1.70 -7.86 -6.29
CA ILE A 68 1.30 -6.48 -5.95
C ILE A 68 0.68 -5.80 -7.18
N ASP A 69 1.35 -5.90 -8.33
CA ASP A 69 0.89 -5.37 -9.62
C ASP A 69 -0.52 -5.86 -9.98
N LYS A 70 -0.82 -7.15 -9.80
CA LYS A 70 -2.15 -7.71 -10.07
C LYS A 70 -3.21 -7.13 -9.12
N ILE A 71 -2.90 -6.97 -7.84
CA ILE A 71 -3.84 -6.37 -6.87
C ILE A 71 -4.09 -4.90 -7.22
N VAL A 72 -3.03 -4.13 -7.47
CA VAL A 72 -3.11 -2.71 -7.84
C VAL A 72 -3.89 -2.54 -9.14
N HIS A 73 -3.64 -3.38 -10.14
CA HIS A 73 -4.38 -3.37 -11.40
C HIS A 73 -5.89 -3.57 -11.17
N ILE A 74 -6.26 -4.58 -10.38
CA ILE A 74 -7.66 -4.91 -10.09
C ILE A 74 -8.36 -3.80 -9.30
N LEU A 75 -7.68 -3.22 -8.30
CA LEU A 75 -8.19 -2.05 -7.59
C LEU A 75 -8.37 -0.85 -8.53
N GLY A 76 -7.45 -0.65 -9.49
CA GLY A 76 -7.56 0.38 -10.52
C GLY A 76 -8.77 0.19 -11.44
N LEU A 77 -9.07 -1.05 -11.86
CA LEU A 77 -10.26 -1.37 -12.66
C LEU A 77 -11.55 -1.05 -11.89
N LEU A 78 -11.59 -1.34 -10.58
CA LEU A 78 -12.72 -0.98 -9.71
C LEU A 78 -12.89 0.53 -9.61
N CYS A 79 -11.80 1.28 -9.39
CA CYS A 79 -11.81 2.74 -9.36
C CYS A 79 -12.27 3.35 -10.69
N SER A 80 -12.04 2.66 -11.81
CA SER A 80 -12.52 3.05 -13.14
C SER A 80 -14.00 2.74 -13.38
N GLY A 81 -14.70 2.16 -12.39
CA GLY A 81 -16.12 1.83 -12.46
C GLY A 81 -16.44 0.45 -13.05
N MET A 82 -15.44 -0.40 -13.28
CA MET A 82 -15.69 -1.75 -13.80
C MET A 82 -16.36 -2.62 -12.72
N GLY A 83 -17.44 -3.31 -13.09
CA GLY A 83 -18.18 -4.18 -12.17
C GLY A 83 -17.37 -5.43 -11.77
N GLN A 84 -17.47 -5.84 -10.50
CA GLN A 84 -16.71 -6.98 -9.95
C GLN A 84 -16.85 -8.27 -10.76
N ASN A 85 -18.06 -8.58 -11.24
CA ASN A 85 -18.29 -9.77 -12.07
C ASN A 85 -17.59 -9.71 -13.42
N ALA A 86 -17.41 -8.53 -14.00
CA ALA A 86 -16.65 -8.36 -15.24
C ALA A 86 -15.15 -8.60 -14.97
N ILE A 87 -14.62 -8.03 -13.90
CA ILE A 87 -13.23 -8.22 -13.45
C ILE A 87 -12.94 -9.69 -13.14
N CYS A 88 -13.83 -10.39 -12.42
CA CYS A 88 -13.66 -11.80 -12.13
C CYS A 88 -13.51 -12.64 -13.41
N ARG A 89 -14.27 -12.32 -14.46
CA ARG A 89 -14.20 -13.01 -15.77
C ARG A 89 -12.94 -12.65 -16.56
N SER A 90 -12.49 -11.40 -16.55
CA SER A 90 -11.33 -10.97 -17.33
C SER A 90 -10.00 -11.29 -16.65
N GLU A 91 -9.92 -11.13 -15.32
CA GLU A 91 -8.67 -11.21 -14.54
C GLU A 91 -8.44 -12.55 -13.83
N GLY A 92 -9.43 -13.44 -13.87
CA GLY A 92 -9.36 -14.76 -13.22
C GLY A 92 -9.20 -14.66 -11.70
N VAL A 93 -9.97 -13.79 -11.07
CA VAL A 93 -10.01 -13.63 -9.61
C VAL A 93 -11.41 -13.88 -9.07
N THR A 94 -11.53 -14.21 -7.79
CA THR A 94 -12.83 -14.41 -7.15
C THR A 94 -13.34 -13.11 -6.54
N ASN A 95 -14.67 -12.99 -6.43
CA ASN A 95 -15.30 -11.87 -5.72
C ASN A 95 -14.81 -11.76 -4.27
N ASP A 96 -14.53 -12.88 -3.60
CA ASP A 96 -14.04 -12.87 -2.22
C ASP A 96 -12.61 -12.33 -2.11
N SER A 97 -11.76 -12.62 -3.10
CA SER A 97 -10.42 -12.02 -3.18
C SER A 97 -10.52 -10.51 -3.37
N ILE A 98 -11.38 -10.06 -4.29
CA ILE A 98 -11.64 -8.64 -4.53
C ILE A 98 -12.11 -7.94 -3.26
N ARG A 99 -13.12 -8.50 -2.58
CA ARG A 99 -13.65 -7.94 -1.32
C ARG A 99 -12.57 -7.86 -0.24
N SER A 100 -11.78 -8.92 -0.08
CA SER A 100 -10.67 -8.93 0.88
C SER A 100 -9.65 -7.83 0.59
N TRP A 101 -9.29 -7.60 -0.68
CA TRP A 101 -8.35 -6.53 -1.04
C TRP A 101 -8.93 -5.13 -0.83
N ILE A 102 -10.23 -4.92 -1.09
CA ILE A 102 -10.90 -3.66 -0.80
C ILE A 102 -10.83 -3.36 0.70
N ILE A 103 -11.10 -4.34 1.56
CA ILE A 103 -11.04 -4.18 3.01
C ILE A 103 -9.61 -3.82 3.44
N LEU A 104 -8.60 -4.58 3.01
CA LEU A 104 -7.19 -4.30 3.33
C LEU A 104 -6.73 -2.92 2.83
N ALA A 105 -7.20 -2.48 1.66
CA ALA A 105 -6.92 -1.14 1.15
C ALA A 105 -7.60 -0.06 2.00
N SER A 106 -8.85 -0.30 2.43
CA SER A 106 -9.62 0.65 3.24
C SER A 106 -8.98 0.91 4.61
N GLU A 107 -8.35 -0.10 5.21
CA GLU A 107 -7.61 0.04 6.48
C GLU A 107 -6.42 1.01 6.37
N GLN A 108 -5.87 1.18 5.16
CA GLN A 108 -4.73 2.07 4.89
C GLN A 108 -5.18 3.45 4.40
N VAL A 109 -6.48 3.69 4.20
CA VAL A 109 -6.98 4.88 3.48
C VAL A 109 -6.70 6.17 4.23
N SER A 110 -6.71 6.17 5.57
CA SER A 110 -6.42 7.37 6.37
C SER A 110 -4.97 7.80 6.19
N ALA A 111 -4.03 6.89 6.44
CA ALA A 111 -2.60 7.16 6.29
C ALA A 111 -2.24 7.53 4.84
N PHE A 112 -2.85 6.85 3.86
CA PHE A 112 -2.67 7.18 2.45
C PHE A 112 -3.22 8.56 2.10
N SER A 113 -4.41 8.91 2.58
CA SER A 113 -5.02 10.23 2.33
C SER A 113 -4.20 11.35 2.96
N GLU A 114 -3.70 11.17 4.18
CA GLU A 114 -2.81 12.13 4.85
C GLU A 114 -1.50 12.32 4.10
N TYR A 115 -0.90 11.24 3.60
CA TYR A 115 0.28 11.29 2.75
C TYR A 115 -0.02 12.09 1.46
N MET A 116 -1.08 11.70 0.74
CA MET A 116 -1.46 12.35 -0.51
C MET A 116 -1.80 13.82 -0.33
N GLN A 117 -2.44 14.22 0.77
CA GLN A 117 -2.74 15.63 1.06
C GLN A 117 -1.47 16.49 1.21
N LYS A 118 -0.37 15.92 1.71
CA LYS A 118 0.91 16.64 1.85
C LYS A 118 1.69 16.71 0.54
N ASP A 119 1.53 15.70 -0.33
CA ASP A 119 2.33 15.50 -1.54
C ASP A 119 1.53 15.73 -2.84
N MET A 120 0.33 16.28 -2.74
CA MET A 120 -0.53 16.53 -3.89
C MET A 120 -0.07 17.78 -4.65
N HIS A 121 0.57 17.56 -5.80
CA HIS A 121 0.84 18.61 -6.78
C HIS A 121 -0.40 18.95 -7.61
N LEU A 122 -1.44 19.48 -6.95
CA LEU A 122 -2.66 19.91 -7.64
C LEU A 122 -2.46 21.25 -8.34
N SER A 123 -2.98 21.34 -9.56
CA SER A 123 -3.13 22.62 -10.25
C SER A 123 -4.29 23.42 -9.66
N GLN A 124 -4.27 24.75 -9.85
CA GLN A 124 -5.35 25.64 -9.42
C GLN A 124 -6.72 25.22 -9.98
N VAL A 125 -6.76 24.73 -11.21
CA VAL A 125 -7.99 24.25 -11.87
C VAL A 125 -8.58 23.03 -11.15
N GLN A 126 -7.74 22.08 -10.73
CA GLN A 126 -8.21 20.90 -10.00
C GLN A 126 -8.75 21.27 -8.62
N ILE A 127 -8.14 22.25 -7.93
CA ILE A 127 -8.63 22.74 -6.64
C ILE A 127 -10.01 23.40 -6.80
N ASP A 128 -10.21 24.19 -7.85
CA ASP A 128 -11.50 24.83 -8.14
C ASP A 128 -12.60 23.81 -8.50
N GLU A 129 -12.24 22.75 -9.22
CA GLU A 129 -13.13 21.63 -9.51
C GLU A 129 -13.53 20.85 -8.25
N PHE A 130 -12.55 20.53 -7.39
CA PHE A 130 -12.81 19.95 -6.06
C PHE A 130 -13.76 20.83 -5.24
N TRP A 131 -13.51 22.15 -5.22
CA TRP A 131 -14.33 23.10 -4.48
C TRP A 131 -15.76 23.16 -5.00
N SER A 132 -15.94 23.19 -6.33
CA SER A 132 -17.24 23.16 -6.98
C SER A 132 -18.04 21.89 -6.66
N PHE A 133 -17.37 20.73 -6.60
CA PHE A 133 -17.99 19.46 -6.25
C PHE A 133 -18.37 19.36 -4.77
N ILE A 134 -17.47 19.76 -3.86
CA ILE A 134 -17.72 19.73 -2.40
C ILE A 134 -18.82 20.73 -2.02
N ARG A 135 -18.83 21.92 -2.61
CA ARG A 135 -19.82 22.96 -2.27
C ARG A 135 -21.21 22.66 -2.83
N LYS A 136 -21.32 21.98 -3.99
CA LYS A 136 -22.61 21.53 -4.55
C LYS A 136 -23.27 20.37 -3.79
N LYS A 137 -22.61 19.76 -2.80
CA LYS A 137 -23.21 18.73 -1.92
C LYS A 137 -23.89 19.28 -0.66
N ARG A 138 -23.98 20.60 -0.45
CA ARG A 138 -24.80 21.16 0.63
C ARG A 138 -26.26 21.38 0.17
N LYS A 139 -27.11 20.45 0.61
CA LYS A 139 -28.60 20.38 0.57
C LYS A 139 -29.24 20.50 -0.81
N LEU A 140 -29.64 19.36 -1.36
CA LEU A 140 -31.00 19.25 -1.89
C LEU A 140 -31.92 19.11 -0.68
N GLU A 141 -32.91 19.99 -0.60
CA GLU A 141 -33.93 20.07 0.46
C GLU A 141 -34.72 18.77 0.63
#